data_AF-A0A2L2Z1A9-F1
#
_entry.id   AF-A0A2L2Z1A9-F1
#
_cell.length_a   1.000
_cell.length_b   1.000
_cell.length_c   1.000
_cell.angle_alpha   90.00
_cell.angle_beta   90.00
_cell.angle_gamma   90.00
#
_symmetry.space_group_name_H-M   'P 1'
#
loop_
_entity.id
_entity.type
_entity.pdbx_description
1 polymer ?
#
loop_
_entity_poly.entity_id
_entity_poly.type
_entity_poly.pdbx_seq_one_letter_code
_entity_poly.pdbx_strand_id
1 'polypeptide(L)'
;VGLIGGYILATNRGHIPILFFVIGWRLSYMIFFTLLTLTYKWIQGMHANPGAFVSTLYGCTHRLAWTLCLAFMTLSCTWGQGGIINSILSWEGFVPFARLSYLVYLVHYGLIYIYTGSIRQSMLLGHRTMIFIFFNYMILSFLTAFVLGLFFESPLMALEKAFSD
;
A
#
# COMPACT_ATOMS: atom_id res chain seq x y z
N VAL A 1 -12.48 4.55 5.60
CA VAL A 1 -11.77 3.63 6.52
C VAL A 1 -10.65 4.34 7.27
N GLY A 2 -9.64 4.91 6.59
CA GLY A 2 -8.51 5.59 7.25
C GLY A 2 -8.89 6.71 8.22
N LEU A 3 -9.74 7.66 7.81
CA LEU A 3 -10.21 8.75 8.69
C LEU A 3 -10.93 8.26 9.95
N ILE A 4 -11.78 7.24 9.80
CA ILE A 4 -12.52 6.64 10.93
C ILE A 4 -11.54 5.94 11.88
N GLY A 5 -10.59 5.16 11.35
CA GLY A 5 -9.54 4.53 12.15
C GLY A 5 -8.70 5.56 12.91
N GLY A 6 -8.32 6.67 12.24
CA GLY A 6 -7.60 7.78 12.87
C GLY A 6 -8.42 8.48 13.97
N TYR A 7 -9.72 8.71 13.75
CA TYR A 7 -10.61 9.30 14.75
C TYR A 7 -10.75 8.40 15.99
N ILE A 8 -10.88 7.09 15.79
CA ILE A 8 -10.92 6.10 16.88
C ILE A 8 -9.61 6.14 17.69
N LEU A 9 -8.47 6.20 17.00
CA LEU A 9 -7.16 6.28 17.63
C LEU A 9 -6.97 7.57 18.43
N ALA A 10 -7.48 8.70 17.91
CA ALA A 10 -7.38 10.00 18.58
C ALA A 10 -8.28 10.07 19.83
N THR A 11 -9.47 9.47 19.78
CA THR A 11 -10.45 9.57 20.87
C THR A 11 -10.23 8.52 21.97
N ASN A 12 -9.82 7.29 21.62
CA ASN A 12 -9.78 6.17 22.57
C ASN A 12 -8.47 5.36 22.47
N ARG A 13 -7.84 5.12 23.63
CA ARG A 13 -6.85 4.03 23.80
C ARG A 13 -7.57 2.75 24.21
N GLY A 14 -8.20 2.10 23.24
CA GLY A 14 -8.94 0.86 23.46
C GLY A 14 -8.01 -0.36 23.59
N HIS A 15 -8.36 -1.31 24.45
CA HIS A 15 -7.72 -2.63 24.50
C HIS A 15 -8.67 -3.66 23.89
N ILE A 16 -8.26 -4.32 22.81
CA ILE A 16 -9.09 -5.38 22.20
C ILE A 16 -8.95 -6.66 23.04
N PRO A 17 -10.05 -7.36 23.38
CA PRO A 17 -9.97 -8.68 24.01
C PRO A 17 -9.24 -9.71 23.12
N ILE A 18 -8.50 -10.63 23.74
CA ILE A 18 -7.60 -11.58 23.05
C ILE A 18 -8.30 -12.42 21.97
N LEU A 19 -9.56 -12.79 22.17
CA LEU A 19 -10.33 -13.57 21.20
C LEU A 19 -10.53 -12.79 19.89
N PHE A 20 -11.01 -11.55 19.99
CA PHE A 20 -11.24 -10.68 18.84
C PHE A 20 -9.92 -10.31 18.16
N PHE A 21 -8.86 -10.15 18.94
CA PHE A 21 -7.51 -9.99 18.43
C PHE A 21 -7.10 -11.18 17.55
N VAL A 22 -7.09 -12.40 18.08
CA VAL A 22 -6.64 -13.59 17.33
C VAL A 22 -7.50 -13.80 16.08
N ILE A 23 -8.82 -13.68 16.19
CA ILE A 23 -9.73 -13.82 15.05
C ILE A 23 -9.45 -12.75 14.00
N GLY A 24 -9.33 -11.49 14.39
CA GLY A 24 -9.09 -10.38 13.47
C GLY A 24 -7.78 -10.51 12.70
N TRP A 25 -6.71 -10.99 13.36
CA TRP A 25 -5.44 -11.26 12.70
C TRP A 25 -5.52 -12.42 11.71
N ARG A 26 -6.10 -13.56 12.12
CA ARG A 26 -6.29 -14.72 11.23
C ARG A 26 -7.13 -14.36 10.02
N LEU A 27 -8.24 -13.66 10.25
CA LEU A 27 -9.14 -13.21 9.20
C LEU A 27 -8.44 -12.25 8.24
N SER A 28 -7.64 -11.32 8.74
CA SER A 28 -6.90 -10.38 7.90
C SER A 28 -5.92 -11.09 6.95
N TYR A 29 -5.15 -12.06 7.44
CA TYR A 29 -4.27 -12.87 6.59
C TYR A 29 -5.03 -13.68 5.55
N MET A 30 -6.14 -14.29 5.95
CA MET A 30 -6.99 -15.07 5.04
C MET A 30 -7.57 -14.20 3.93
N ILE A 31 -8.03 -12.99 4.26
CA ILE A 31 -8.55 -12.03 3.29
C ILE A 31 -7.44 -11.60 2.34
N PHE A 32 -6.27 -11.19 2.83
CA PHE A 32 -5.15 -10.79 1.97
C PHE A 32 -4.74 -11.90 1.00
N PHE A 33 -4.59 -13.13 1.50
CA PHE A 33 -4.22 -14.28 0.69
C PHE A 33 -5.28 -14.61 -0.37
N THR A 34 -6.56 -14.57 0.01
CA THR A 34 -7.68 -14.81 -0.91
C THR A 34 -7.73 -13.75 -2.01
N LEU A 35 -7.57 -12.48 -1.67
CA LEU A 35 -7.57 -11.38 -2.64
C LEU A 35 -6.43 -11.53 -3.66
N LEU A 36 -5.22 -11.88 -3.20
CA LEU A 36 -4.05 -12.05 -4.08
C LEU A 36 -4.19 -13.25 -5.03
N THR A 37 -4.62 -14.40 -4.52
CA THR A 37 -4.78 -15.62 -5.33
C THR A 37 -5.91 -15.50 -6.34
N LEU A 38 -6.99 -14.80 -6.00
CA LEU A 38 -8.12 -14.57 -6.90
C LEU A 38 -7.71 -13.73 -8.11
N THR A 39 -7.00 -12.62 -7.89
CA THR A 39 -6.47 -11.78 -8.97
C THR A 39 -5.48 -12.54 -9.85
N TYR A 40 -4.58 -13.32 -9.24
CA TYR A 40 -3.60 -14.12 -9.97
C TYR A 40 -4.27 -15.10 -10.95
N LYS A 41 -5.30 -15.82 -10.48
CA LYS A 41 -6.04 -16.78 -11.30
C LYS A 41 -6.78 -16.12 -12.46
N TRP A 42 -7.32 -14.92 -12.28
CA TRP A 42 -8.00 -14.17 -13.34
C TRP A 42 -7.03 -13.68 -14.41
N ILE A 43 -5.86 -13.17 -14.01
CA ILE A 43 -4.86 -12.66 -14.95
C ILE A 43 -4.26 -13.77 -15.81
N GLN A 44 -4.05 -14.98 -15.26
CA GLN A 44 -3.51 -16.10 -16.03
C GLN A 44 -4.50 -16.77 -17.00
N GLY A 45 -5.74 -16.28 -17.08
CA GLY A 45 -6.76 -16.88 -17.94
C GLY A 45 -7.15 -18.31 -17.56
N MET A 46 -6.75 -18.78 -16.37
CA MET A 46 -7.05 -20.14 -15.88
C MET A 46 -8.53 -20.35 -15.55
N HIS A 47 -9.30 -19.26 -15.43
CA HIS A 47 -10.76 -19.31 -15.36
C HIS A 47 -11.33 -18.39 -16.43
N ALA A 48 -12.22 -18.93 -17.27
CA ALA A 48 -13.09 -18.14 -18.13
C ALA A 48 -13.80 -17.08 -17.27
N ASN A 49 -13.87 -15.86 -17.80
CA ASN A 49 -14.34 -14.64 -17.15
C ASN A 49 -15.34 -14.92 -16.00
N PRO A 50 -14.96 -14.70 -14.72
CA PRO A 50 -15.88 -14.90 -13.60
C PRO A 50 -17.12 -14.05 -13.90
N GLY A 51 -18.29 -14.69 -13.96
CA GLY A 51 -19.52 -14.05 -14.46
C GLY A 51 -19.72 -12.64 -13.88
N ALA A 52 -20.37 -11.76 -14.63
CA ALA A 52 -20.43 -10.31 -14.36
C ALA A 52 -20.72 -9.95 -12.90
N PHE A 53 -21.55 -10.75 -12.23
CA PHE A 53 -21.83 -10.63 -10.80
C PHE A 53 -20.57 -10.70 -9.92
N VAL A 54 -19.73 -11.73 -10.07
CA VAL A 54 -18.53 -11.95 -9.26
C VAL A 54 -17.48 -10.85 -9.53
N SER A 55 -17.30 -10.49 -10.80
CA SER A 55 -16.39 -9.41 -11.20
C SER A 55 -16.78 -8.07 -10.57
N THR A 56 -18.08 -7.73 -10.60
CA THR A 56 -18.61 -6.49 -10.03
C THR A 56 -18.51 -6.50 -8.50
N LEU A 57 -18.90 -7.61 -7.87
CA LEU A 57 -18.82 -7.77 -6.42
C LEU A 57 -17.38 -7.61 -5.91
N TYR A 58 -16.43 -8.26 -6.60
CA TYR A 58 -15.01 -8.11 -6.28
C TYR A 58 -14.54 -6.67 -6.51
N GLY A 59 -14.88 -6.06 -7.65
CA GLY A 59 -14.52 -4.68 -7.99
C GLY A 59 -14.90 -3.69 -6.90
N CYS A 60 -16.10 -3.81 -6.33
CA CYS A 60 -16.59 -2.95 -5.26
C CYS A 60 -15.98 -3.27 -3.89
N THR A 61 -15.72 -4.56 -3.60
CA THR A 61 -15.44 -5.01 -2.22
C THR A 61 -13.94 -5.13 -1.92
N HIS A 62 -13.11 -5.52 -2.90
CA HIS A 62 -11.70 -5.88 -2.64
C HIS A 62 -10.91 -4.74 -1.97
N ARG A 63 -11.07 -3.48 -2.42
CA ARG A 63 -10.37 -2.33 -1.83
C ARG A 63 -10.86 -2.03 -0.41
N LEU A 64 -12.16 -2.17 -0.17
CA LEU A 64 -12.74 -1.98 1.16
C LEU A 64 -12.24 -3.05 2.12
N ALA A 65 -12.30 -4.32 1.73
CA ALA A 65 -11.78 -5.43 2.52
C ALA A 65 -10.29 -5.24 2.83
N TRP A 66 -9.47 -4.91 1.82
CA TRP A 66 -8.04 -4.65 1.99
C TRP A 66 -7.76 -3.52 2.99
N THR A 67 -8.43 -2.37 2.82
CA THR A 67 -8.22 -1.21 3.71
C THR A 67 -8.75 -1.44 5.11
N LEU A 68 -9.83 -2.22 5.30
CA LEU A 68 -10.34 -2.60 6.62
C LEU A 68 -9.36 -3.51 7.37
N CYS A 69 -8.79 -4.52 6.69
CA CYS A 69 -7.75 -5.38 7.26
C CYS A 69 -6.51 -4.57 7.67
N LEU A 70 -6.05 -3.65 6.80
CA LEU A 70 -4.95 -2.73 7.14
C LEU A 70 -5.30 -1.84 8.33
N ALA A 71 -6.49 -1.27 8.37
CA ALA A 71 -6.92 -0.42 9.48
C ALA A 71 -6.92 -1.18 10.82
N PHE A 72 -7.48 -2.40 10.85
CA PHE A 72 -7.44 -3.26 12.02
C PHE A 72 -6.00 -3.58 12.47
N MET A 73 -5.13 -3.90 11.51
CA MET A 73 -3.72 -4.20 11.76
C MET A 73 -2.98 -2.99 12.35
N THR A 74 -3.19 -1.80 11.77
CA THR A 74 -2.59 -0.55 12.29
C THR A 74 -3.08 -0.22 13.69
N LEU A 75 -4.38 -0.30 13.97
CA LEU A 75 -4.95 -0.08 15.31
C LEU A 75 -4.38 -1.06 16.33
N SER A 76 -4.31 -2.34 15.97
CA SER A 76 -3.73 -3.39 16.82
C SER A 76 -2.26 -3.12 17.15
N CYS A 77 -1.49 -2.61 16.20
CA CYS A 77 -0.10 -2.22 16.43
C CYS A 77 0.00 -0.99 17.35
N THR A 78 -0.82 0.03 17.14
CA THR A 78 -0.81 1.26 17.96
C THR A 78 -1.26 1.03 19.41
N TRP A 79 -2.11 0.04 19.67
CA TRP A 79 -2.51 -0.36 21.02
C TRP A 79 -1.52 -1.33 21.69
N GLY A 80 -0.36 -1.59 21.09
CA GLY A 80 0.70 -2.43 21.65
C GLY A 80 0.45 -3.94 21.54
N GLN A 81 -0.61 -4.35 20.85
CA GLN A 81 -0.96 -5.77 20.68
C GLN A 81 -0.34 -6.37 19.40
N GLY A 82 0.37 -5.60 18.57
CA GLY A 82 0.88 -6.07 17.27
C GLY A 82 2.10 -7.00 17.29
N GLY A 83 2.65 -7.33 18.47
CA GLY A 83 3.74 -8.32 18.63
C GLY A 83 4.95 -8.07 17.72
N ILE A 84 5.39 -9.13 17.01
CA ILE A 84 6.55 -9.08 16.08
C ILE A 84 6.34 -8.04 14.99
N ILE A 85 5.11 -7.93 14.47
CA ILE A 85 4.79 -7.05 13.35
C ILE A 85 4.87 -5.60 13.77
N ASN A 86 4.46 -5.28 15.00
CA ASN A 86 4.67 -3.96 15.55
C ASN A 86 6.16 -3.61 15.59
N SER A 87 7.03 -4.56 15.95
CA SER A 87 8.48 -4.33 15.99
C SER A 87 9.08 -4.06 14.60
N ILE A 88 8.60 -4.77 13.57
CA ILE A 88 9.01 -4.53 12.18
C ILE A 88 8.49 -3.16 11.71
N LEU A 89 7.22 -2.87 11.95
CA LEU A 89 6.56 -1.68 11.40
C LEU A 89 6.95 -0.38 12.12
N SER A 90 7.38 -0.49 13.39
CA SER A 90 7.91 0.64 14.18
C SER A 90 9.41 0.88 13.95
N TRP A 91 10.03 0.18 13.00
CA TRP A 91 11.44 0.35 12.72
C TRP A 91 11.75 1.75 12.16
N GLU A 92 12.69 2.45 12.80
CA GLU A 92 13.08 3.82 12.44
C GLU A 92 13.62 3.94 11.00
N GLY A 93 14.12 2.85 10.43
CA GLY A 93 14.53 2.79 9.01
C GLY A 93 13.40 3.12 8.04
N PHE A 94 12.13 2.92 8.42
CA PHE A 94 10.98 3.27 7.58
C PHE A 94 10.60 4.75 7.62
N VAL A 95 11.12 5.54 8.56
CA VAL A 95 10.82 6.98 8.68
C VAL A 95 11.16 7.76 7.40
N PRO A 96 12.37 7.65 6.80
CA PRO A 96 12.66 8.34 5.54
C PRO A 96 11.78 7.86 4.38
N PHE A 97 11.49 6.56 4.31
CA PHE A 97 10.60 6.00 3.30
C PHE A 97 9.16 6.51 3.44
N ALA A 98 8.66 6.68 4.66
CA ALA A 98 7.33 7.20 4.94
C ALA A 98 7.20 8.66 4.46
N ARG A 99 8.23 9.50 4.68
CA ARG A 99 8.26 10.88 4.16
C ARG A 99 8.24 10.89 2.63
N LEU A 100 9.07 10.05 2.01
CA LEU A 100 9.17 9.99 0.55
C LEU A 100 7.92 9.39 -0.12
N SER A 101 7.14 8.59 0.59
CA SER A 101 5.95 7.91 0.06
C SER A 101 4.93 8.89 -0.56
N TYR A 102 4.85 10.12 -0.05
CA TYR A 102 4.01 11.16 -0.64
C TYR A 102 4.47 11.55 -2.04
N LEU A 103 5.77 11.83 -2.20
CA LEU A 103 6.36 12.17 -3.50
C LEU A 103 6.31 10.99 -4.47
N VAL A 104 6.56 9.77 -3.97
CA VAL A 104 6.41 8.54 -4.75
C VAL A 104 5.00 8.42 -5.29
N TYR A 105 3.98 8.65 -4.47
CA TYR A 105 2.57 8.56 -4.88
C TYR A 105 2.25 9.51 -6.06
N LEU A 106 2.76 10.75 -6.03
CA LEU A 106 2.53 11.73 -7.10
C LEU A 106 3.21 11.32 -8.42
N VAL A 107 4.42 10.78 -8.35
CA VAL A 107 5.28 10.56 -9.52
C VAL A 107 5.05 9.18 -10.15
N HIS A 108 4.71 8.19 -9.33
CA HIS A 108 4.63 6.78 -9.70
C HIS A 108 3.71 6.53 -10.90
N TYR A 109 2.50 7.11 -10.89
CA TYR A 109 1.56 6.95 -12.01
C TYR A 109 2.10 7.54 -13.31
N GLY A 110 2.72 8.73 -13.27
CA GLY A 110 3.34 9.35 -14.44
C GLY A 110 4.42 8.46 -15.05
N LEU A 111 5.30 7.89 -14.21
CA LEU A 111 6.34 6.97 -14.65
C LEU A 111 5.77 5.70 -15.29
N ILE A 112 4.72 5.11 -14.69
CA ILE A 112 4.05 3.94 -15.27
C ILE A 112 3.47 4.28 -16.65
N TYR A 113 2.79 5.41 -16.80
CA TYR A 113 2.20 5.82 -18.08
C TYR A 113 3.25 6.04 -19.16
N ILE A 114 4.34 6.74 -18.83
CA ILE A 114 5.44 7.01 -19.77
C ILE A 114 6.09 5.69 -20.22
N TYR A 115 6.41 4.81 -19.27
CA TYR A 115 7.03 3.53 -19.57
C TYR A 115 6.09 2.64 -20.39
N THR A 116 4.83 2.49 -19.96
CA THR A 116 3.85 1.65 -20.64
C THR A 116 3.53 2.17 -22.04
N GLY A 117 3.43 3.50 -22.23
CA GLY A 117 3.23 4.13 -23.53
C GLY A 117 4.44 4.01 -24.47
N SER A 118 5.63 3.75 -23.92
CA SER A 118 6.85 3.52 -24.71
C SER A 118 6.99 2.08 -25.19
N ILE A 119 6.21 1.13 -24.66
CA ILE A 119 6.25 -0.27 -25.07
C ILE A 119 5.65 -0.40 -26.47
N ARG A 120 6.49 -0.77 -27.45
CA ARG A 120 6.08 -0.92 -28.85
C ARG A 120 5.83 -2.37 -29.28
N GLN A 121 6.19 -3.34 -28.44
CA GLN A 121 6.09 -4.78 -28.75
C GLN A 121 5.31 -5.51 -27.67
N SER A 122 4.63 -6.59 -28.05
CA SER A 122 3.89 -7.44 -27.11
C SER A 122 4.87 -8.11 -26.14
N MET A 123 4.70 -7.85 -24.85
CA MET A 123 5.52 -8.44 -23.80
C MET A 123 4.86 -9.72 -23.30
N LEU A 124 5.58 -10.85 -23.35
CA LEU A 124 5.11 -12.08 -22.73
C LEU A 124 5.12 -11.91 -21.20
N LEU A 125 3.93 -11.83 -20.62
CA LEU A 125 3.72 -11.64 -19.19
C LEU A 125 3.97 -12.95 -18.40
N GLY A 126 5.25 -13.29 -18.25
CA GLY A 126 5.70 -14.36 -17.37
C GLY A 126 5.86 -13.90 -15.92
N HIS A 127 5.89 -14.85 -14.98
CA HIS A 127 6.08 -14.55 -13.56
C HIS A 127 7.40 -13.80 -13.28
N ARG A 128 8.51 -14.24 -13.90
CA ARG A 128 9.81 -13.56 -13.78
C ARG A 128 9.74 -12.13 -14.28
N THR A 129 9.14 -11.93 -15.46
CA THR A 129 8.95 -10.62 -16.08
C THR A 129 8.16 -9.68 -15.17
N MET A 130 7.07 -10.15 -14.56
CA MET A 130 6.26 -9.34 -13.65
C MET A 130 7.02 -8.92 -12.39
N ILE A 131 7.84 -9.81 -11.82
CA ILE A 131 8.69 -9.47 -10.68
C ILE A 131 9.67 -8.37 -11.07
N PHE A 132 10.36 -8.51 -12.22
CA PHE A 132 11.30 -7.49 -12.70
C PHE A 132 10.62 -6.14 -12.94
N ILE A 133 9.44 -6.14 -13.56
CA ILE A 133 8.67 -4.91 -13.80
C ILE A 133 8.28 -4.24 -12.47
N PHE A 134 7.82 -5.02 -11.48
CA PHE A 134 7.47 -4.49 -10.17
C PHE A 134 8.65 -3.79 -9.50
N PHE A 135 9.80 -4.46 -9.41
CA PHE A 135 11.01 -3.86 -8.82
C PHE A 135 11.50 -2.65 -9.61
N ASN A 136 11.43 -2.70 -10.94
CA ASN A 136 11.81 -1.58 -11.79
C ASN A 136 10.96 -0.32 -11.48
N TYR A 137 9.63 -0.46 -11.47
CA TYR A 137 8.76 0.67 -11.14
C TYR A 137 8.96 1.17 -9.72
N MET A 138 9.14 0.26 -8.75
CA MET A 138 9.40 0.63 -7.36
C MET A 138 10.68 1.48 -7.26
N ILE A 139 11.81 0.95 -7.75
CA ILE A 139 13.11 1.62 -7.64
C ILE A 139 13.10 2.97 -8.37
N LEU A 140 12.59 3.02 -9.61
CA LEU A 140 12.51 4.27 -10.38
C LEU A 140 11.65 5.33 -9.69
N SER A 141 10.53 4.93 -9.10
CA SER A 141 9.64 5.86 -8.41
C SER A 141 10.26 6.41 -7.14
N PHE A 142 10.92 5.56 -6.34
CA PHE A 142 11.64 6.00 -5.14
C PHE A 142 12.84 6.90 -5.50
N LEU A 143 13.61 6.57 -6.53
CA LEU A 143 14.74 7.39 -6.97
C LEU A 143 14.29 8.76 -7.48
N THR A 144 13.24 8.79 -8.31
CA THR A 144 12.71 10.06 -8.84
C THR A 144 12.10 10.90 -7.72
N ALA A 145 11.35 10.29 -6.81
CA ALA A 145 10.80 10.98 -5.64
C ALA A 145 11.91 11.54 -4.74
N PHE A 146 13.02 10.81 -4.55
CA PHE A 146 14.16 11.27 -3.77
C PHE A 146 14.81 12.51 -4.38
N VAL A 147 15.05 12.50 -5.70
CA VAL A 147 15.56 13.66 -6.43
C VAL A 147 14.60 14.85 -6.27
N LEU A 148 13.30 14.64 -6.47
CA LEU A 148 12.31 15.71 -6.33
C LEU A 148 12.22 16.26 -4.90
N GLY A 149 12.33 15.41 -3.89
CA GLY A 149 12.37 15.85 -2.49
C GLY A 149 13.58 16.73 -2.19
N LEU A 150 14.74 16.39 -2.74
CA LEU A 150 15.94 17.21 -2.60
C LEU A 150 15.80 18.57 -3.32
N PHE A 151 15.31 18.60 -4.54
CA PHE A 151 15.23 19.83 -5.34
C PHE A 151 14.05 20.74 -5.01
N PHE A 152 12.93 20.21 -4.53
CA PHE A 152 11.72 20.99 -4.27
C PHE A 152 11.38 21.06 -2.79
N GLU A 153 11.30 19.93 -2.09
CA GLU A 153 10.89 19.92 -0.68
C GLU A 153 11.94 20.61 0.21
N SER A 154 13.23 20.35 0.00
CA SER A 154 14.29 20.95 0.83
C SER A 154 14.40 22.48 0.72
N PRO A 155 14.39 23.13 -0.48
CA PRO A 155 14.42 24.58 -0.55
C PRO A 155 13.09 25.22 -0.13
N LEU A 156 11.94 24.59 -0.39
CA LEU A 156 10.65 25.11 0.06
C LEU A 156 10.56 25.15 1.58
N MET A 157 11.05 24.11 2.26
CA MET A 157 11.08 24.07 3.72
C MET A 157 12.06 25.08 4.32
N ALA A 158 13.15 25.40 3.60
CA ALA A 158 14.07 26.47 3.98
C ALA A 158 13.45 27.87 3.80
N LEU A 159 12.72 28.08 2.69
CA LEU A 159 11.97 29.32 2.42
C LEU A 159 10.87 29.54 3.47
N GLU A 160 10.09 28.51 3.82
CA GLU A 160 9.04 28.61 4.82
C GLU A 160 9.59 29.08 6.17
N LYS A 161 10.72 28.51 6.61
CA LYS A 161 11.40 28.96 7.84
C LYS A 161 11.87 30.41 7.74
N ALA A 162 12.44 30.81 6.60
CA ALA A 162 12.93 32.17 6.40
C ALA A 162 11.83 33.24 6.33
N PHE A 163 10.58 32.86 6.01
CA PHE A 163 9.42 33.78 6.00
C PHE A 163 8.64 33.79 7.31
N SER A 164 8.77 32.75 8.14
CA SER A 164 8.06 32.65 9.43
C SER A 164 8.82 33.29 10.60
N ASP A 165 10.11 33.58 10.43
CA ASP A 165 10.94 34.38 11.33
C ASP A 165 10.93 35.86 10.91
#